data_AF-A0A838U5T9-F1
#
_entry.id   AF-A0A838U5T9-F1
#
_cell.length_a   1.000
_cell.length_b   1.000
_cell.length_c   1.000
_cell.angle_alpha   90.00
_cell.angle_beta   90.00
_cell.angle_gamma   90.00
#
_symmetry.space_group_name_H-M   'P 1'
#
loop_
_entity.id
_entity.type
_entity.pdbx_description
1 polymer ?
#
loop_
_entity_poly.entity_id
_entity_poly.type
_entity_poly.pdbx_seq_one_letter_code
_entity_poly.pdbx_strand_id
1 'polypeptide(L)'
;MCGIVGFVNNKGRSVSRDVVEAMNGAIVHRGPDDDGFYVRENVALAMRRLSIIDLASGKQPIHNADKTKWIVFNGEIYNYRELREDLEKRGHKFYTRSDTEAIIHLYDEFGADCLQHLRGMFAFAIWDSRLQELFIARDRVGKKPLLYSHQPNGDLIFGSEFQALLEHPDISREVDLQAIDAYLSYLCVPAPLTAYKQIRKLEPGHWLKWKSGAIETRRYWQPDFSKKIKISEEEAIEETTRILRESTKLRMISEVPLGAFLSGGVDSSIVVALMAQESSQPVKTFSIGFEEQDFSELKYARIVAKHVGAEYNEFIVRPNALDVLPTLVEHYGEPYADSSAIPTYYVAKETRQHVTVALNGDGGDESFAGYER
;
A
#
# COMPACT_ATOMS: atom_id res chain seq x y z
N MET A 1 4.26 0.35 7.49
CA MET A 1 4.12 -0.26 6.14
C MET A 1 5.39 0.06 5.37
N CYS A 2 5.96 -0.79 4.52
CA CYS A 2 7.14 -0.41 3.75
C CYS A 2 6.98 0.92 2.94
N GLY A 3 8.12 1.49 2.55
CA GLY A 3 8.21 2.63 1.65
C GLY A 3 9.23 2.35 0.57
N ILE A 4 8.94 2.75 -0.67
CA ILE A 4 9.85 2.64 -1.82
C ILE A 4 10.11 4.02 -2.41
N VAL A 5 11.33 4.25 -2.87
CA VAL A 5 11.76 5.46 -3.57
C VAL A 5 12.79 5.11 -4.64
N GLY A 6 12.94 5.98 -5.62
CA GLY A 6 14.02 5.85 -6.58
C GLY A 6 13.90 6.84 -7.72
N PHE A 7 14.93 6.85 -8.55
CA PHE A 7 14.96 7.66 -9.75
C PHE A 7 15.90 7.06 -10.79
N VAL A 8 15.61 7.37 -12.05
CA VAL A 8 16.45 7.06 -13.18
C VAL A 8 16.73 8.34 -13.97
N ASN A 9 18.01 8.57 -14.20
CA ASN A 9 18.51 9.71 -14.93
C ASN A 9 18.62 9.36 -16.42
N ASN A 10 18.09 10.24 -17.27
CA ASN A 10 18.21 10.07 -18.71
C ASN A 10 19.63 10.39 -19.20
N LYS A 11 19.96 9.94 -20.41
CA LYS A 11 21.23 10.22 -21.11
C LYS A 11 22.48 9.78 -20.32
N GLY A 12 22.36 8.77 -19.47
CA GLY A 12 23.49 8.17 -18.75
C GLY A 12 24.11 9.08 -17.67
N ARG A 13 23.44 10.16 -17.27
CA ARG A 13 23.91 10.98 -16.14
C ARG A 13 23.86 10.14 -14.87
N SER A 14 24.98 10.09 -14.13
CA SER A 14 25.06 9.29 -12.93
C SER A 14 24.08 9.78 -11.85
N VAL A 15 23.51 8.84 -11.11
CA VAL A 15 22.68 9.15 -9.93
C VAL A 15 23.56 9.49 -8.73
N SER A 16 23.07 10.36 -7.85
CA SER A 16 23.72 10.63 -6.57
C SER A 16 23.18 9.71 -5.48
N ARG A 17 24.09 9.04 -4.76
CA ARG A 17 23.74 8.22 -3.59
C ARG A 17 23.11 9.08 -2.49
N ASP A 18 23.68 10.26 -2.23
CA ASP A 18 23.19 11.15 -1.17
C ASP A 18 21.74 11.58 -1.40
N VAL A 19 21.35 11.77 -2.67
CA VAL A 19 19.97 12.12 -3.02
C VAL A 19 19.03 10.97 -2.69
N VAL A 20 19.31 9.72 -3.11
CA VAL A 20 18.43 8.60 -2.78
C VAL A 20 18.40 8.30 -1.28
N GLU A 21 19.49 8.54 -0.56
CA GLU A 21 19.56 8.39 0.89
C GLU A 21 18.69 9.44 1.60
N ALA A 22 18.68 10.70 1.14
CA ALA A 22 17.77 11.74 1.63
C ALA A 22 16.30 11.39 1.38
N MET A 23 15.96 11.00 0.13
CA MET A 23 14.60 10.57 -0.24
C MET A 23 14.13 9.39 0.64
N ASN A 24 15.01 8.42 0.89
CA ASN A 24 14.71 7.25 1.71
C ASN A 24 14.61 7.60 3.21
N GLY A 25 15.40 8.57 3.67
CA GLY A 25 15.38 9.11 5.03
C GLY A 25 14.07 9.82 5.37
N ALA A 26 13.46 10.52 4.41
CA ALA A 26 12.21 11.24 4.60
C ALA A 26 10.98 10.35 4.86
N ILE A 27 11.10 9.03 4.71
CA ILE A 27 9.98 8.07 4.88
C ILE A 27 10.29 6.94 5.87
N VAL A 28 11.18 7.17 6.84
CA VAL A 28 11.55 6.18 7.88
C VAL A 28 10.35 5.68 8.67
N HIS A 29 9.36 6.53 8.95
CA HIS A 29 8.13 6.18 9.70
C HIS A 29 7.35 5.03 9.06
N ARG A 30 7.46 4.88 7.74
CA ARG A 30 6.84 3.77 7.01
C ARG A 30 7.47 2.44 7.42
N GLY A 31 8.79 2.33 7.25
CA GLY A 31 9.57 1.12 7.44
C GLY A 31 10.77 1.35 8.37
N PRO A 32 10.57 1.31 9.69
CA PRO A 32 11.61 1.61 10.66
C PRO A 32 12.59 0.46 10.92
N ASP A 33 12.33 -0.74 10.40
CA ASP A 33 13.07 -1.94 10.81
C ASP A 33 14.38 -2.12 10.03
N ASP A 34 14.40 -1.74 8.75
CA ASP A 34 15.58 -1.88 7.89
C ASP A 34 15.50 -0.93 6.68
N ASP A 35 16.63 -0.73 6.00
CA ASP A 35 16.72 -0.11 4.69
C ASP A 35 17.59 -0.88 3.70
N GLY A 36 17.47 -0.50 2.44
CA GLY A 36 18.32 -1.03 1.39
C GLY A 36 18.34 -0.18 0.14
N PHE A 37 19.42 -0.34 -0.61
CA PHE A 37 19.77 0.53 -1.73
C PHE A 37 20.35 -0.28 -2.89
N TYR A 38 19.90 0.03 -4.10
CA TYR A 38 20.53 -0.37 -5.34
C TYR A 38 20.89 0.91 -6.11
N VAL A 39 22.18 1.24 -6.17
CA VAL A 39 22.69 2.44 -6.86
C VAL A 39 23.72 2.00 -7.89
N ARG A 40 23.40 2.20 -9.17
CA ARG A 40 24.24 1.82 -10.30
C ARG A 40 24.05 2.82 -11.44
N GLU A 41 25.15 3.36 -11.95
CA GLU A 41 25.17 4.22 -13.14
C GLU A 41 24.11 5.32 -13.08
N ASN A 42 23.04 5.20 -13.86
CA ASN A 42 21.96 6.16 -13.99
C ASN A 42 20.67 5.78 -13.23
N VAL A 43 20.69 4.77 -12.35
CA VAL A 43 19.52 4.34 -11.57
C VAL A 43 19.83 4.22 -10.07
N ALA A 44 18.90 4.70 -9.25
CA ALA A 44 18.84 4.48 -7.81
C ALA A 44 17.47 3.93 -7.42
N LEU A 45 17.45 2.82 -6.68
CA LEU A 45 16.27 2.27 -6.01
C LEU A 45 16.57 2.16 -4.52
N ALA A 46 15.64 2.53 -3.67
CA ALA A 46 15.77 2.34 -2.23
C ALA A 46 14.43 2.01 -1.59
N MET A 47 14.51 1.43 -0.38
CA MET A 47 13.33 1.10 0.38
C MET A 47 13.55 1.21 1.89
N ARG A 48 12.45 1.47 2.59
CA ARG A 48 12.27 1.36 4.04
C ARG A 48 11.40 0.14 4.33
N ARG A 49 11.86 -0.75 5.19
CA ARG A 49 11.21 -2.03 5.48
C ARG A 49 10.44 -1.98 6.80
N LEU A 50 9.17 -2.36 6.76
CA LEU A 50 8.47 -2.89 7.93
C LEU A 50 8.39 -4.41 7.72
N SER A 51 9.03 -5.18 8.58
CA SER A 51 9.24 -6.61 8.39
C SER A 51 8.01 -7.39 8.86
N ILE A 52 7.22 -7.91 7.91
CA ILE A 52 5.97 -8.66 8.18
C ILE A 52 6.08 -10.12 7.74
N ILE A 53 6.65 -10.36 6.54
CA ILE A 53 6.89 -11.70 5.97
C ILE A 53 8.39 -11.86 5.70
N ASP A 54 8.90 -13.06 6.00
CA ASP A 54 10.29 -13.46 5.83
C ASP A 54 11.25 -12.50 6.54
N LEU A 55 11.14 -12.45 7.87
CA LEU A 55 11.94 -11.54 8.69
C LEU A 55 13.46 -11.66 8.43
N ALA A 56 13.93 -12.87 8.10
CA ALA A 56 15.35 -13.19 7.95
C ALA A 56 15.94 -12.88 6.57
N SER A 57 15.26 -13.24 5.47
CA SER A 57 15.80 -13.09 4.10
C SER A 57 15.08 -12.09 3.21
N GLY A 58 13.97 -11.49 3.66
CA GLY A 58 13.17 -10.54 2.87
C GLY A 58 13.76 -9.12 2.74
N LYS A 59 15.06 -8.94 2.92
CA LYS A 59 15.72 -7.63 2.74
C LYS A 59 15.69 -7.26 1.26
N GLN A 60 15.30 -6.03 0.98
CA GLN A 60 15.19 -5.47 -0.37
C GLN A 60 16.25 -4.38 -0.59
N PRO A 61 16.63 -4.04 -1.84
CA PRO A 61 16.13 -4.58 -3.11
C PRO A 61 16.47 -6.05 -3.36
N ILE A 62 15.52 -6.80 -3.92
CA ILE A 62 15.68 -8.21 -4.29
C ILE A 62 16.05 -8.30 -5.78
N HIS A 63 16.97 -9.18 -6.14
CA HIS A 63 17.34 -9.43 -7.53
C HIS A 63 16.76 -10.73 -8.07
N ASN A 64 16.70 -10.85 -9.40
CA ASN A 64 16.36 -12.10 -10.06
C ASN A 64 17.55 -13.08 -10.12
N ALA A 65 17.37 -14.27 -10.71
CA ALA A 65 18.36 -15.36 -10.65
C ALA A 65 19.75 -14.99 -11.21
N ASP A 66 19.79 -14.20 -12.29
CA ASP A 66 21.02 -13.78 -12.96
C ASP A 66 21.49 -12.36 -12.59
N LYS A 67 20.84 -11.75 -11.58
CA LYS A 67 21.16 -10.41 -11.05
C LYS A 67 21.06 -9.28 -12.07
N THR A 68 20.25 -9.46 -13.11
CA THR A 68 20.02 -8.44 -14.15
C THR A 68 18.78 -7.59 -13.90
N LYS A 69 17.89 -8.04 -13.02
CA LYS A 69 16.74 -7.27 -12.56
C LYS A 69 16.78 -7.08 -11.06
N TRP A 70 16.28 -5.93 -10.61
CA TRP A 70 16.22 -5.55 -9.19
C TRP A 70 14.88 -4.92 -8.86
N ILE A 71 14.23 -5.37 -7.78
CA ILE A 71 12.91 -4.93 -7.33
C ILE A 71 12.97 -4.23 -5.96
N VAL A 72 12.22 -3.14 -5.83
CA VAL A 72 11.73 -2.62 -4.54
C VAL A 72 10.21 -2.68 -4.50
N PHE A 73 9.64 -3.05 -3.36
CA PHE A 73 8.24 -3.39 -3.18
C PHE A 73 7.73 -2.93 -1.81
N ASN A 74 6.58 -2.25 -1.85
CA ASN A 74 5.74 -1.95 -0.69
C ASN A 74 4.38 -2.60 -0.91
N GLY A 75 4.10 -3.68 -0.20
CA GLY A 75 2.87 -4.44 -0.42
C GLY A 75 2.82 -5.74 0.36
N GLU A 76 1.82 -6.54 0.01
CA GLU A 76 1.67 -7.95 0.38
C GLU A 76 1.06 -8.68 -0.83
N ILE A 77 1.70 -9.75 -1.31
CA ILE A 77 1.12 -10.64 -2.33
C ILE A 77 0.60 -11.90 -1.64
N TYR A 78 -0.71 -11.96 -1.39
CA TYR A 78 -1.32 -13.00 -0.58
C TYR A 78 -1.22 -14.41 -1.18
N ASN A 79 -1.13 -14.53 -2.51
CA ASN A 79 -0.99 -15.80 -3.22
C ASN A 79 0.47 -16.15 -3.57
N TYR A 80 1.47 -15.52 -2.94
CA TYR A 80 2.89 -15.72 -3.30
C TYR A 80 3.37 -17.16 -3.19
N ARG A 81 2.82 -17.96 -2.25
CA ARG A 81 3.18 -19.37 -2.08
C ARG A 81 2.78 -20.22 -3.28
N GLU A 82 1.55 -20.04 -3.76
CA GLU A 82 1.03 -20.70 -4.96
C GLU A 82 1.85 -20.29 -6.19
N LEU A 83 2.11 -18.98 -6.35
CA LEU A 83 2.93 -18.45 -7.44
C LEU A 83 4.34 -19.04 -7.41
N ARG A 84 4.95 -19.12 -6.23
CA ARG A 84 6.29 -19.70 -6.05
C ARG A 84 6.33 -21.16 -6.47
N GLU A 85 5.39 -21.99 -6.02
CA GLU A 85 5.33 -23.40 -6.39
C GLU A 85 5.24 -23.59 -7.91
N ASP A 86 4.44 -22.76 -8.58
CA ASP A 86 4.31 -22.82 -10.04
C ASP A 86 5.56 -22.32 -10.78
N LEU A 87 6.24 -21.30 -10.25
CA LEU A 87 7.51 -20.80 -10.79
C LEU A 87 8.67 -21.79 -10.57
N GLU A 88 8.73 -22.46 -9.41
CA GLU A 88 9.72 -23.51 -9.14
C GLU A 88 9.56 -24.70 -10.10
N LYS A 89 8.31 -25.10 -10.42
CA LYS A 89 8.02 -26.12 -11.45
C LYS A 89 8.50 -25.71 -12.86
N ARG A 90 8.55 -24.39 -13.13
CA ARG A 90 9.08 -23.81 -14.38
C ARG A 90 10.60 -23.63 -14.37
N GLY A 91 11.27 -23.96 -13.27
CA GLY A 91 12.72 -23.92 -13.15
C GLY A 91 13.29 -22.65 -12.50
N HIS A 92 12.44 -21.77 -11.98
CA HIS A 92 12.91 -20.63 -11.19
C HIS A 92 13.52 -21.10 -9.86
N LYS A 93 14.60 -20.44 -9.43
CA LYS A 93 15.30 -20.73 -8.18
C LYS A 93 15.23 -19.53 -7.27
N PHE A 94 14.54 -19.72 -6.15
CA PHE A 94 14.36 -18.71 -5.12
C PHE A 94 15.45 -18.80 -4.05
N TYR A 95 15.93 -17.67 -3.56
CA TYR A 95 16.91 -17.57 -2.48
C TYR A 95 16.37 -16.87 -1.21
N THR A 96 15.16 -16.34 -1.25
CA THR A 96 14.40 -15.82 -0.10
C THR A 96 13.11 -16.63 0.09
N ARG A 97 12.30 -16.29 1.10
CA ARG A 97 10.91 -16.75 1.25
C ARG A 97 9.90 -15.60 1.12
N SER A 98 10.38 -14.41 0.76
CA SER A 98 9.56 -13.22 0.61
C SER A 98 8.67 -13.31 -0.63
N ASP A 99 7.46 -12.76 -0.48
CA ASP A 99 6.54 -12.50 -1.57
C ASP A 99 7.12 -11.59 -2.67
N THR A 100 8.06 -10.71 -2.31
CA THR A 100 8.77 -9.82 -3.25
C THR A 100 9.52 -10.60 -4.33
N GLU A 101 10.14 -11.73 -3.96
CA GLU A 101 10.88 -12.56 -4.92
C GLU A 101 9.95 -13.29 -5.90
N ALA A 102 8.72 -13.60 -5.48
CA ALA A 102 7.71 -14.13 -6.39
C ALA A 102 7.38 -13.12 -7.50
N ILE A 103 7.31 -11.83 -7.18
CA ILE A 103 7.02 -10.78 -8.17
C ILE A 103 8.13 -10.71 -9.23
N ILE A 104 9.40 -10.67 -8.83
CA ILE A 104 10.49 -10.49 -9.79
C ILE A 104 10.64 -11.71 -10.72
N HIS A 105 10.43 -12.92 -10.20
CA HIS A 105 10.43 -14.12 -11.03
C HIS A 105 9.20 -14.21 -11.95
N LEU A 106 8.05 -13.75 -11.48
CA LEU A 106 6.85 -13.66 -12.32
C LEU A 106 7.02 -12.62 -13.44
N TYR A 107 7.71 -11.51 -13.17
CA TYR A 107 8.08 -10.52 -14.18
C TYR A 107 9.12 -11.07 -15.17
N ASP A 108 10.08 -11.89 -14.71
CA ASP A 108 11.01 -12.58 -15.62
C ASP A 108 10.29 -13.49 -16.62
N GLU A 109 9.23 -14.19 -16.17
CA GLU A 109 8.47 -15.15 -16.99
C GLU A 109 7.44 -14.46 -17.90
N PHE A 110 6.71 -13.47 -17.40
CA PHE A 110 5.53 -12.89 -18.07
C PHE A 110 5.68 -11.41 -18.43
N GLY A 111 6.77 -10.75 -18.06
CA GLY A 111 6.90 -9.29 -18.20
C GLY A 111 5.78 -8.56 -17.47
N ALA A 112 5.20 -7.53 -18.10
CA ALA A 112 4.11 -6.73 -17.52
C ALA A 112 2.83 -7.53 -17.24
N ASP A 113 2.62 -8.67 -17.92
CA ASP A 113 1.45 -9.53 -17.72
C ASP A 113 1.48 -10.25 -16.36
N CYS A 114 2.63 -10.21 -15.66
CA CYS A 114 2.75 -10.70 -14.28
C CYS A 114 1.65 -10.13 -13.36
N LEU A 115 1.21 -8.89 -13.60
CA LEU A 115 0.20 -8.19 -12.82
C LEU A 115 -1.18 -8.90 -12.81
N GLN A 116 -1.47 -9.73 -13.81
CA GLN A 116 -2.73 -10.49 -13.87
C GLN A 116 -2.77 -11.62 -12.83
N HIS A 117 -1.61 -12.11 -12.38
CA HIS A 117 -1.53 -13.24 -11.45
C HIS A 117 -1.41 -12.80 -9.98
N LEU A 118 -1.16 -11.51 -9.72
CA LEU A 118 -0.96 -11.00 -8.36
C LEU A 118 -2.30 -10.80 -7.64
N ARG A 119 -2.46 -11.45 -6.48
CA ARG A 119 -3.53 -11.17 -5.51
C ARG A 119 -2.92 -10.45 -4.32
N GLY A 120 -3.04 -9.13 -4.27
CA GLY A 120 -2.33 -8.35 -3.26
C GLY A 120 -2.69 -6.88 -3.25
N MET A 121 -2.09 -6.17 -2.29
CA MET A 121 -1.98 -4.72 -2.29
C MET A 121 -0.51 -4.37 -2.49
N PHE A 122 -0.18 -3.48 -3.42
CA PHE A 122 1.22 -3.30 -3.81
C PHE A 122 1.49 -2.01 -4.55
N ALA A 123 2.69 -1.50 -4.33
CA ALA A 123 3.42 -0.64 -5.22
C ALA A 123 4.83 -1.23 -5.36
N PHE A 124 5.35 -1.35 -6.58
CA PHE A 124 6.72 -1.81 -6.79
C PHE A 124 7.40 -1.12 -7.97
N ALA A 125 8.73 -1.21 -7.99
CA ALA A 125 9.57 -0.78 -9.09
C ALA A 125 10.61 -1.86 -9.40
N ILE A 126 10.72 -2.25 -10.67
CA ILE A 126 11.68 -3.21 -11.21
C ILE A 126 12.59 -2.50 -12.20
N TRP A 127 13.88 -2.49 -11.94
CA TRP A 127 14.89 -2.08 -12.91
C TRP A 127 15.40 -3.30 -13.67
N ASP A 128 15.37 -3.26 -15.00
CA ASP A 128 16.03 -4.24 -15.87
C ASP A 128 17.30 -3.61 -16.47
N SER A 129 18.46 -4.12 -16.06
CA SER A 129 19.76 -3.59 -16.50
C SER A 129 20.14 -3.99 -17.93
N ARG A 130 19.53 -5.05 -18.49
CA ARG A 130 19.77 -5.46 -19.88
C ARG A 130 19.00 -4.57 -20.84
N LEU A 131 17.75 -4.27 -20.48
CA LEU A 131 16.87 -3.44 -21.29
C LEU A 131 16.98 -1.94 -20.97
N GLN A 132 17.65 -1.59 -19.87
CA GLN A 132 17.80 -0.22 -19.35
C GLN A 132 16.44 0.46 -19.19
N GLU A 133 15.51 -0.25 -18.53
CA GLU A 133 14.14 0.19 -18.32
C GLU A 133 13.71 0.04 -16.87
N LEU A 134 12.86 0.98 -16.44
CA LEU A 134 12.25 0.97 -15.11
C LEU A 134 10.76 0.69 -15.28
N PHE A 135 10.27 -0.40 -14.70
CA PHE A 135 8.86 -0.77 -14.68
C PHE A 135 8.31 -0.57 -13.27
N ILE A 136 7.33 0.32 -13.10
CA ILE A 136 6.65 0.55 -11.83
C ILE A 136 5.17 0.23 -11.95
N ALA A 137 4.58 -0.35 -10.91
CA ALA A 137 3.17 -0.75 -10.93
C ALA A 137 2.50 -0.50 -9.58
N ARG A 138 1.19 -0.21 -9.63
CA ARG A 138 0.33 0.02 -8.47
C ARG A 138 -0.87 -0.91 -8.53
N ASP A 139 -1.28 -1.42 -7.37
CA ASP A 139 -2.36 -2.40 -7.26
C ASP A 139 -3.72 -1.90 -7.79
N ARG A 140 -4.62 -2.87 -7.98
CA ARG A 140 -5.91 -2.74 -8.68
C ARG A 140 -6.74 -1.54 -8.21
N VAL A 141 -6.77 -1.29 -6.90
CA VAL A 141 -7.59 -0.21 -6.29
C VAL A 141 -6.73 0.85 -5.60
N GLY A 142 -5.41 0.79 -5.75
CA GLY A 142 -4.49 1.80 -5.26
C GLY A 142 -4.28 1.81 -3.75
N LYS A 143 -4.39 0.65 -3.08
CA LYS A 143 -4.19 0.54 -1.62
C LYS A 143 -2.81 1.02 -1.18
N LYS A 144 -1.77 0.75 -1.97
CA LYS A 144 -0.44 1.27 -1.71
C LYS A 144 -0.19 2.54 -2.52
N PRO A 145 0.33 3.61 -1.91
CA PRO A 145 0.57 4.86 -2.63
C PRO A 145 1.80 4.72 -3.54
N LEU A 146 1.74 5.36 -4.70
CA LEU A 146 2.88 5.48 -5.61
C LEU A 146 2.76 6.80 -6.38
N LEU A 147 3.72 7.68 -6.14
CA LEU A 147 3.87 8.98 -6.76
C LEU A 147 5.03 8.91 -7.76
N TYR A 148 4.94 9.71 -8.82
CA TYR A 148 6.03 9.88 -9.77
C TYR A 148 6.11 11.30 -10.31
N SER A 149 7.27 11.63 -10.86
CA SER A 149 7.53 12.88 -11.56
C SER A 149 8.39 12.58 -12.80
N HIS A 150 7.86 12.91 -13.97
CA HIS A 150 8.59 12.81 -15.24
C HIS A 150 9.11 14.20 -15.62
N GLN A 151 10.43 14.34 -15.62
CA GLN A 151 11.09 15.63 -15.76
C GLN A 151 11.32 16.00 -17.24
N PRO A 152 11.39 17.30 -17.59
CA PRO A 152 11.58 17.74 -18.98
C PRO A 152 12.86 17.21 -19.65
N ASN A 153 13.90 16.90 -18.89
CA ASN A 153 15.14 16.29 -19.37
C ASN A 153 15.02 14.77 -19.63
N GLY A 154 13.86 14.18 -19.29
CA GLY A 154 13.53 12.78 -19.41
C GLY A 154 13.79 11.93 -18.17
N ASP A 155 14.24 12.49 -17.05
CA ASP A 155 14.38 11.70 -15.82
C ASP A 155 13.02 11.26 -15.30
N LEU A 156 13.00 10.15 -14.56
CA LEU A 156 11.84 9.70 -13.82
C LEU A 156 12.20 9.52 -12.35
N ILE A 157 11.43 10.15 -11.48
CA ILE A 157 11.55 10.06 -10.03
C ILE A 157 10.26 9.45 -9.50
N PHE A 158 10.34 8.54 -8.53
CA PHE A 158 9.18 7.92 -7.91
C PHE A 158 9.36 7.74 -6.40
N GLY A 159 8.25 7.60 -5.70
CA GLY A 159 8.25 7.39 -4.26
C GLY A 159 6.87 7.08 -3.70
N SER A 160 6.83 6.58 -2.47
CA SER A 160 5.58 6.24 -1.79
C SER A 160 4.85 7.46 -1.23
N GLU A 161 5.56 8.54 -0.89
CA GLU A 161 5.02 9.73 -0.24
C GLU A 161 5.69 11.00 -0.78
N PHE A 162 5.04 12.15 -0.60
CA PHE A 162 5.49 13.43 -1.15
C PHE A 162 6.86 13.84 -0.62
N GLN A 163 7.10 13.67 0.68
CA GLN A 163 8.35 14.02 1.36
C GLN A 163 9.54 13.37 0.67
N ALA A 164 9.42 12.10 0.28
CA ALA A 164 10.48 11.42 -0.47
C ALA A 164 10.79 12.11 -1.80
N LEU A 165 9.79 12.56 -2.57
CA LEU A 165 10.04 13.23 -3.84
C LEU A 165 10.59 14.64 -3.62
N LEU A 166 10.12 15.35 -2.59
CA LEU A 166 10.53 16.72 -2.28
C LEU A 166 11.98 16.86 -1.83
N GLU A 167 12.65 15.76 -1.47
CA GLU A 167 14.09 15.70 -1.22
C GLU A 167 14.93 15.65 -2.52
N HIS A 168 14.32 15.30 -3.67
CA HIS A 168 15.05 15.30 -4.93
C HIS A 168 15.22 16.73 -5.46
N PRO A 169 16.45 17.18 -5.83
CA PRO A 169 16.73 18.58 -6.15
C PRO A 169 15.97 19.11 -7.38
N ASP A 170 15.61 18.22 -8.31
CA ASP A 170 14.87 18.59 -9.52
C ASP A 170 13.35 18.71 -9.29
N ILE A 171 12.84 18.37 -8.09
CA ILE A 171 11.40 18.47 -7.77
C ILE A 171 11.06 19.85 -7.22
N SER A 172 10.22 20.57 -7.96
CA SER A 172 9.67 21.86 -7.52
C SER A 172 8.54 21.69 -6.49
N ARG A 173 8.49 22.61 -5.53
CA ARG A 173 7.38 22.77 -4.56
C ARG A 173 6.23 23.65 -5.09
N GLU A 174 6.18 23.89 -6.40
CA GLU A 174 5.10 24.66 -7.03
C GLU A 174 3.75 23.96 -6.88
N VAL A 175 2.76 24.69 -6.36
CA VAL A 175 1.41 24.18 -6.12
C VAL A 175 0.63 24.05 -7.44
N ASP A 176 -0.13 22.97 -7.58
CA ASP A 176 -1.06 22.78 -8.70
C ASP A 176 -2.43 23.36 -8.36
N LEU A 177 -2.77 24.54 -8.90
CA LEU A 177 -4.05 25.19 -8.63
C LEU A 177 -5.25 24.38 -9.14
N GLN A 178 -5.07 23.51 -10.14
CA GLN A 178 -6.15 22.61 -10.59
C GLN A 178 -6.43 21.53 -9.53
N ALA A 179 -5.42 21.07 -8.82
CA ALA A 179 -5.61 20.14 -7.72
C ALA A 179 -6.34 20.79 -6.54
N ILE A 180 -6.07 22.07 -6.27
CA ILE A 180 -6.79 22.83 -5.23
C ILE A 180 -8.26 23.03 -5.62
N ASP A 181 -8.54 23.38 -6.88
CA ASP A 181 -9.91 23.48 -7.40
C ASP A 181 -10.66 22.13 -7.28
N ALA A 182 -10.01 21.03 -7.66
CA ALA A 182 -10.56 19.69 -7.51
C ALA A 182 -10.81 19.32 -6.04
N TYR A 183 -9.89 19.66 -5.13
CA TYR A 183 -10.07 19.45 -3.69
C TYR A 183 -11.28 20.21 -3.14
N LEU A 184 -11.44 21.49 -3.52
CA LEU A 184 -12.59 22.29 -3.07
C LEU A 184 -13.91 21.78 -3.66
N SER A 185 -13.87 21.13 -4.82
CA SER A 185 -15.05 20.58 -5.51
C SER A 185 -15.45 19.18 -5.03
N TYR A 186 -14.47 18.31 -4.77
CA TYR A 186 -14.67 16.88 -4.51
C TYR A 186 -14.26 16.44 -3.11
N LEU A 187 -13.73 17.35 -2.27
CA LEU A 187 -13.14 17.04 -0.96
C LEU A 187 -11.96 16.05 -1.02
N CYS A 188 -11.42 15.81 -2.21
CA CYS A 188 -10.20 15.04 -2.44
C CYS A 188 -9.48 15.51 -3.70
N VAL A 189 -8.18 15.24 -3.80
CA VAL A 189 -7.41 15.45 -5.04
C VAL A 189 -7.43 14.14 -5.84
N PRO A 190 -8.19 14.04 -6.95
CA PRO A 190 -8.27 12.80 -7.72
C PRO A 190 -6.97 12.51 -8.46
N ALA A 191 -6.61 11.22 -8.60
CA ALA A 191 -5.52 10.83 -9.48
C ALA A 191 -5.84 11.22 -10.95
N PRO A 192 -4.84 11.59 -11.76
CA PRO A 192 -3.41 11.61 -11.45
C PRO A 192 -2.90 12.88 -10.75
N LEU A 193 -3.77 13.84 -10.42
CA LEU A 193 -3.38 15.11 -9.82
C LEU A 193 -2.81 14.94 -8.39
N THR A 194 -1.99 15.91 -8.01
CA THR A 194 -1.52 16.12 -6.63
C THR A 194 -1.48 17.60 -6.34
N ALA A 195 -1.37 18.00 -5.08
CA ALA A 195 -1.13 19.41 -4.72
C ALA A 195 0.15 20.01 -5.34
N TYR A 196 1.06 19.21 -5.89
CA TYR A 196 2.28 19.67 -6.54
C TYR A 196 2.22 19.49 -8.06
N LYS A 197 2.56 20.53 -8.79
CA LYS A 197 2.44 20.56 -10.26
C LYS A 197 3.31 19.52 -10.97
N GLN A 198 4.48 19.21 -10.41
CA GLN A 198 5.41 18.25 -10.99
C GLN A 198 5.20 16.81 -10.54
N ILE A 199 4.35 16.57 -9.54
CA ILE A 199 4.11 15.24 -8.98
C ILE A 199 2.75 14.74 -9.42
N ARG A 200 2.70 13.47 -9.83
CA ARG A 200 1.50 12.77 -10.24
C ARG A 200 1.34 11.47 -9.45
N LYS A 201 0.10 11.10 -9.16
CA LYS A 201 -0.23 9.77 -8.64
C LYS A 201 -0.25 8.80 -9.80
N LEU A 202 0.42 7.65 -9.68
CA LEU A 202 0.12 6.54 -10.59
C LEU A 202 -1.29 6.06 -10.27
N GLU A 203 -2.16 6.03 -11.28
CA GLU A 203 -3.56 5.63 -11.10
C GLU A 203 -3.69 4.17 -10.61
N PRO A 204 -4.72 3.84 -9.83
CA PRO A 204 -5.04 2.45 -9.48
C PRO A 204 -5.11 1.54 -10.71
N GLY A 205 -4.60 0.31 -10.59
CA GLY A 205 -4.65 -0.66 -11.68
C GLY A 205 -3.83 -0.27 -12.91
N HIS A 206 -2.81 0.56 -12.75
CA HIS A 206 -1.89 0.97 -13.82
C HIS A 206 -0.44 0.55 -13.53
N TRP A 207 0.30 0.42 -14.62
CA TRP A 207 1.76 0.42 -14.60
C TRP A 207 2.30 1.56 -15.45
N LEU A 208 3.51 2.00 -15.13
CA LEU A 208 4.31 2.95 -15.89
C LEU A 208 5.67 2.32 -16.19
N LYS A 209 6.10 2.42 -17.44
CA LYS A 209 7.41 1.95 -17.89
C LYS A 209 8.19 3.14 -18.44
N TRP A 210 9.40 3.33 -17.93
CA TRP A 210 10.34 4.31 -18.45
C TRP A 210 11.43 3.65 -19.26
N LYS A 211 11.76 4.25 -20.42
CA LYS A 211 12.88 3.83 -21.26
C LYS A 211 13.41 5.01 -22.08
N SER A 212 14.73 5.23 -22.02
CA SER A 212 15.41 6.26 -22.80
C SER A 212 14.78 7.66 -22.69
N GLY A 213 14.29 8.02 -21.51
CA GLY A 213 13.68 9.32 -21.23
C GLY A 213 12.18 9.43 -21.53
N ALA A 214 11.57 8.41 -22.12
CA ALA A 214 10.13 8.37 -22.40
C ALA A 214 9.40 7.47 -21.40
N ILE A 215 8.16 7.84 -21.08
CA ILE A 215 7.26 7.02 -20.27
C ILE A 215 6.11 6.46 -21.11
N GLU A 216 5.72 5.22 -20.80
CA GLU A 216 4.51 4.58 -21.28
C GLU A 216 3.70 4.16 -20.05
N THR A 217 2.42 4.55 -20.01
CA THR A 217 1.50 4.17 -18.93
C THR A 217 0.36 3.34 -19.51
N ARG A 218 0.02 2.22 -18.88
CA ARG A 218 -1.17 1.42 -19.26
C ARG A 218 -1.96 0.95 -18.05
N ARG A 219 -3.27 0.94 -18.21
CA ARG A 219 -4.21 0.28 -17.30
C ARG A 219 -4.19 -1.22 -17.55
N TYR A 220 -3.92 -2.01 -16.52
CA TYR A 220 -3.98 -3.47 -16.57
C TYR A 220 -5.24 -4.03 -15.89
N TRP A 221 -5.93 -3.22 -15.09
CA TRP A 221 -7.13 -3.64 -14.38
C TRP A 221 -8.16 -2.51 -14.24
N GLN A 222 -9.42 -2.88 -14.35
CA GLN A 222 -10.59 -2.08 -13.97
C GLN A 222 -11.72 -3.03 -13.58
N PRO A 223 -12.67 -2.62 -12.72
CA PRO A 223 -13.88 -3.40 -12.53
C PRO A 223 -14.67 -3.49 -13.85
N ASP A 224 -15.10 -4.70 -14.21
CA ASP A 224 -15.94 -4.96 -15.39
C ASP A 224 -17.38 -5.24 -14.95
N PHE A 225 -18.23 -4.21 -15.02
CA PHE A 225 -19.65 -4.32 -14.67
C PHE A 225 -20.54 -4.81 -15.83
N SER A 226 -19.97 -5.05 -17.01
CA SER A 226 -20.73 -5.50 -18.19
C SER A 226 -21.18 -6.95 -18.07
N LYS A 227 -20.42 -7.76 -17.34
CA LYS A 227 -20.70 -9.19 -17.10
C LYS A 227 -21.49 -9.36 -15.82
N LYS A 228 -22.82 -9.31 -15.92
CA LYS A 228 -23.71 -9.62 -14.80
C LYS A 228 -23.86 -11.14 -14.66
N ILE A 229 -23.61 -11.64 -13.46
CA ILE A 229 -23.92 -13.03 -13.10
C ILE A 229 -25.42 -13.16 -12.83
N LYS A 230 -25.99 -14.34 -13.13
CA LYS A 230 -27.39 -14.68 -12.85
C LYS A 230 -27.40 -15.77 -11.80
N ILE A 231 -27.65 -15.37 -10.56
CA ILE A 231 -27.70 -16.24 -9.38
C ILE A 231 -28.88 -15.80 -8.50
N SER A 232 -29.37 -16.68 -7.64
CA SER A 232 -30.39 -16.34 -6.64
C SER A 232 -29.80 -15.44 -5.54
N GLU A 233 -30.68 -14.87 -4.72
CA GLU A 233 -30.25 -14.08 -3.57
C GLU A 233 -29.49 -14.94 -2.55
N GLU A 234 -29.96 -16.17 -2.30
CA GLU A 234 -29.30 -17.12 -1.41
C GLU A 234 -27.89 -17.48 -1.92
N GLU A 235 -27.77 -17.78 -3.21
CA GLU A 235 -26.47 -18.04 -3.86
C GLU A 235 -25.54 -16.82 -3.75
N ALA A 236 -26.06 -15.60 -3.88
CA ALA A 236 -25.29 -14.37 -3.73
C ALA A 236 -24.78 -14.17 -2.30
N ILE A 237 -25.60 -14.48 -1.29
CA ILE A 237 -25.23 -14.40 0.13
C ILE A 237 -24.12 -15.42 0.44
N GLU A 238 -24.27 -16.66 -0.02
CA GLU A 238 -23.29 -17.72 0.18
C GLU A 238 -21.95 -17.37 -0.48
N GLU A 239 -21.98 -16.93 -1.75
CA GLU A 239 -20.77 -16.61 -2.49
C GLU A 239 -20.08 -15.35 -1.94
N THR A 240 -20.84 -14.33 -1.53
CA THR A 240 -20.30 -13.14 -0.86
C THR A 240 -19.61 -13.53 0.45
N THR A 241 -20.25 -14.36 1.27
CA THR A 241 -19.68 -14.84 2.53
C THR A 241 -18.40 -15.64 2.28
N ARG A 242 -18.40 -16.51 1.27
CA ARG A 242 -17.22 -17.30 0.86
C ARG A 242 -16.06 -16.39 0.45
N ILE A 243 -16.31 -15.39 -0.41
CA ILE A 243 -15.30 -14.44 -0.88
C ILE A 243 -14.75 -13.60 0.27
N LEU A 244 -15.61 -13.08 1.15
CA LEU A 244 -15.19 -12.28 2.31
C LEU A 244 -14.34 -13.11 3.29
N ARG A 245 -14.74 -14.36 3.56
CA ARG A 245 -13.95 -15.29 4.39
C ARG A 245 -12.59 -15.59 3.78
N GLU A 246 -12.53 -15.91 2.48
CA GLU A 246 -11.28 -16.14 1.77
C GLU A 246 -10.39 -14.88 1.80
N SER A 247 -10.97 -13.72 1.51
CA SER A 247 -10.27 -12.43 1.53
C SER A 247 -9.67 -12.12 2.90
N THR A 248 -10.42 -12.38 3.97
CA THR A 248 -9.98 -12.19 5.36
C THR A 248 -8.84 -13.16 5.70
N LYS A 249 -9.01 -14.45 5.41
CA LYS A 249 -8.00 -15.49 5.65
C LYS A 249 -6.67 -15.17 4.99
N LEU A 250 -6.71 -14.74 3.72
CA LEU A 250 -5.51 -14.35 2.97
C LEU A 250 -4.73 -13.19 3.60
N ARG A 251 -5.42 -12.29 4.31
CA ARG A 251 -4.83 -11.13 5.00
C ARG A 251 -4.37 -11.44 6.43
N MET A 252 -4.71 -12.61 6.97
CA MET A 252 -4.23 -13.06 8.28
C MET A 252 -2.84 -13.71 8.23
N ILE A 253 -2.25 -13.86 7.04
CA ILE A 253 -0.89 -14.37 6.88
C ILE A 253 0.10 -13.31 7.40
N SER A 254 0.74 -13.58 8.53
CA SER A 254 1.73 -12.69 9.15
C SER A 254 2.71 -13.48 10.04
N GLU A 255 4.00 -13.10 10.04
CA GLU A 255 5.00 -13.64 10.98
C GLU A 255 5.15 -12.77 12.25
N VAL A 256 4.37 -11.69 12.35
CA VAL A 256 4.37 -10.73 13.46
C VAL A 256 2.97 -10.63 14.08
N PRO A 257 2.84 -10.09 15.30
CA PRO A 257 1.53 -9.93 15.92
C PRO A 257 0.57 -9.11 15.04
N LEU A 258 -0.65 -9.64 14.91
CA LEU A 258 -1.71 -9.12 14.06
C LEU A 258 -2.99 -8.92 14.88
N GLY A 259 -3.73 -7.85 14.56
CA GLY A 259 -5.05 -7.58 15.12
C GLY A 259 -5.99 -6.92 14.12
N ALA A 260 -7.00 -6.22 14.62
CA ALA A 260 -7.96 -5.50 13.80
C ALA A 260 -8.47 -4.22 14.48
N PHE A 261 -8.81 -3.22 13.67
CA PHE A 261 -9.59 -2.08 14.11
C PHE A 261 -11.07 -2.47 14.21
N LEU A 262 -11.73 -2.10 15.30
CA LEU A 262 -13.14 -2.41 15.53
C LEU A 262 -13.90 -1.14 15.91
N SER A 263 -14.71 -0.61 15.00
CA SER A 263 -15.65 0.48 15.28
C SER A 263 -16.98 -0.02 15.85
N GLY A 264 -17.36 -1.26 15.53
CA GLY A 264 -18.71 -1.77 15.79
C GLY A 264 -19.70 -1.44 14.65
N GLY A 265 -19.25 -0.73 13.61
CA GLY A 265 -19.92 -0.68 12.32
C GLY A 265 -19.93 -2.05 11.63
N VAL A 266 -20.81 -2.24 10.65
CA VAL A 266 -21.04 -3.53 9.99
C VAL A 266 -19.75 -4.09 9.38
N ASP A 267 -18.99 -3.26 8.67
CA ASP A 267 -17.80 -3.70 7.93
C ASP A 267 -16.69 -4.22 8.83
N SER A 268 -16.28 -3.43 9.82
CA SER A 268 -15.24 -3.83 10.78
C SER A 268 -15.68 -5.04 11.61
N SER A 269 -16.97 -5.13 11.93
CA SER A 269 -17.55 -6.25 12.67
C SER A 269 -17.52 -7.55 11.87
N ILE A 270 -17.83 -7.52 10.57
CA ILE A 270 -17.75 -8.68 9.69
C ILE A 270 -16.30 -9.16 9.57
N VAL A 271 -15.35 -8.25 9.36
CA VAL A 271 -13.92 -8.60 9.29
C VAL A 271 -13.47 -9.29 10.58
N VAL A 272 -13.77 -8.70 11.74
CA VAL A 272 -13.41 -9.29 13.05
C VAL A 272 -14.09 -10.64 13.28
N ALA A 273 -15.37 -10.79 12.92
CA ALA A 273 -16.07 -12.07 13.05
C ALA A 273 -15.46 -13.16 12.16
N LEU A 274 -15.10 -12.83 10.92
CA LEU A 274 -14.44 -13.77 10.01
C LEU A 274 -13.02 -14.11 10.49
N MET A 275 -12.27 -13.14 11.02
CA MET A 275 -10.97 -13.41 11.64
C MET A 275 -11.09 -14.36 12.83
N ALA A 276 -12.11 -14.17 13.68
CA ALA A 276 -12.34 -15.06 14.82
C ALA A 276 -12.70 -16.49 14.38
N GLN A 277 -13.40 -16.66 13.26
CA GLN A 277 -13.73 -17.97 12.69
C GLN A 277 -12.50 -18.67 12.10
N GLU A 278 -11.54 -17.92 11.54
CA GLU A 278 -10.32 -18.47 10.93
C GLU A 278 -9.14 -18.56 11.91
N SER A 279 -9.29 -18.07 13.14
CA SER A 279 -8.24 -18.08 14.17
C SER A 279 -8.50 -19.14 15.24
N SER A 280 -7.42 -19.78 15.70
CA SER A 280 -7.47 -20.65 16.88
C SER A 280 -7.27 -19.91 18.20
N GLN A 281 -6.92 -18.63 18.15
CA GLN A 281 -6.69 -17.74 19.29
C GLN A 281 -7.64 -16.54 19.24
N PRO A 282 -7.99 -15.94 20.39
CA PRO A 282 -8.75 -14.69 20.42
C PRO A 282 -8.11 -13.63 19.53
N VAL A 283 -8.90 -13.02 18.66
CA VAL A 283 -8.45 -11.91 17.81
C VAL A 283 -8.25 -10.68 18.69
N LYS A 284 -7.11 -10.01 18.56
CA LYS A 284 -6.86 -8.72 19.21
C LYS A 284 -7.58 -7.62 18.45
N THR A 285 -8.47 -6.91 19.13
CA THR A 285 -9.22 -5.80 18.53
C THR A 285 -8.88 -4.49 19.23
N PHE A 286 -8.86 -3.41 18.46
CA PHE A 286 -8.47 -2.09 18.91
C PHE A 286 -9.53 -1.08 18.53
N SER A 287 -10.00 -0.33 19.53
CA SER A 287 -11.01 0.70 19.38
C SER A 287 -10.57 1.96 20.11
N ILE A 288 -10.92 3.11 19.56
CA ILE A 288 -10.70 4.40 20.20
C ILE A 288 -12.03 5.08 20.47
N GLY A 289 -12.09 5.78 21.59
CA GLY A 289 -13.15 6.74 21.89
C GLY A 289 -12.57 8.06 22.33
N PHE A 290 -13.41 9.09 22.30
CA PHE A 290 -13.06 10.43 22.74
C PHE A 290 -13.80 10.76 24.05
N GLU A 291 -13.24 11.65 24.88
CA GLU A 291 -13.86 12.06 26.16
C GLU A 291 -15.27 12.67 25.96
N GLU A 292 -15.49 13.29 24.81
CA GLU A 292 -16.79 13.80 24.37
C GLU A 292 -17.70 12.62 23.97
N GLN A 293 -18.61 12.24 24.88
CA GLN A 293 -19.37 10.98 24.81
C GLN A 293 -20.48 10.91 23.74
N ASP A 294 -20.82 12.03 23.10
CA ASP A 294 -22.07 12.16 22.34
C ASP A 294 -22.12 11.28 21.06
N PHE A 295 -20.98 10.71 20.62
CA PHE A 295 -20.89 9.84 19.43
C PHE A 295 -20.00 8.61 19.62
N SER A 296 -19.95 8.03 20.82
CA SER A 296 -19.06 6.90 21.09
C SER A 296 -19.54 5.58 20.45
N GLU A 297 -18.83 5.11 19.42
CA GLU A 297 -19.05 3.81 18.78
C GLU A 297 -18.62 2.62 19.67
N LEU A 298 -17.87 2.89 20.74
CA LEU A 298 -17.28 1.90 21.65
C LEU A 298 -18.30 0.91 22.22
N LYS A 299 -19.55 1.33 22.44
CA LYS A 299 -20.59 0.42 22.94
C LYS A 299 -20.84 -0.72 21.96
N TYR A 300 -20.82 -0.43 20.65
CA TYR A 300 -21.06 -1.42 19.60
C TYR A 300 -19.84 -2.31 19.42
N ALA A 301 -18.63 -1.72 19.45
CA ALA A 301 -17.38 -2.47 19.44
C ALA A 301 -17.30 -3.52 20.58
N ARG A 302 -17.68 -3.14 21.81
CA ARG A 302 -17.74 -4.07 22.96
C ARG A 302 -18.72 -5.22 22.74
N ILE A 303 -19.89 -4.96 22.16
CA ILE A 303 -20.89 -5.99 21.86
C ILE A 303 -20.30 -7.02 20.90
N VAL A 304 -19.68 -6.56 19.81
CA VAL A 304 -19.09 -7.42 18.79
C VAL A 304 -17.91 -8.20 19.36
N ALA A 305 -17.01 -7.55 20.08
CA ALA A 305 -15.86 -8.21 20.68
C ALA A 305 -16.27 -9.32 21.66
N LYS A 306 -17.30 -9.06 22.49
CA LYS A 306 -17.88 -10.08 23.37
C LYS A 306 -18.53 -11.22 22.60
N HIS A 307 -19.24 -10.92 21.51
CA HIS A 307 -19.93 -11.93 20.69
C HIS A 307 -18.93 -12.92 20.06
N VAL A 308 -17.79 -12.44 19.59
CA VAL A 308 -16.78 -13.27 18.90
C VAL A 308 -15.68 -13.79 19.84
N GLY A 309 -15.68 -13.40 21.12
CA GLY A 309 -14.65 -13.77 22.08
C GLY A 309 -13.28 -13.13 21.80
N ALA A 310 -13.25 -11.90 21.28
CA ALA A 310 -12.02 -11.17 20.98
C ALA A 310 -11.32 -10.62 22.23
N GLU A 311 -9.99 -10.48 22.17
CA GLU A 311 -9.18 -9.72 23.12
C GLU A 311 -9.35 -8.22 22.84
N TYR A 312 -10.29 -7.60 23.52
CA TYR A 312 -10.72 -6.22 23.28
C TYR A 312 -9.83 -5.20 23.99
N ASN A 313 -9.20 -4.32 23.21
CA ASN A 313 -8.41 -3.20 23.68
C ASN A 313 -9.10 -1.89 23.30
N GLU A 314 -9.38 -1.07 24.31
CA GLU A 314 -10.08 0.20 24.15
C GLU A 314 -9.23 1.33 24.72
N PHE A 315 -9.14 2.43 23.97
CA PHE A 315 -8.40 3.61 24.38
C PHE A 315 -9.31 4.83 24.36
N ILE A 316 -9.39 5.52 25.50
CA ILE A 316 -10.02 6.85 25.56
C ILE A 316 -8.93 7.88 25.32
N VAL A 317 -9.07 8.62 24.23
CA VAL A 317 -8.11 9.63 23.79
C VAL A 317 -8.71 11.00 24.04
N ARG A 318 -7.91 11.90 24.59
CA ARG A 318 -8.18 13.34 24.56
C ARG A 318 -7.36 13.96 23.43
N PRO A 319 -7.93 14.17 22.24
CA PRO A 319 -7.16 14.60 21.10
C PRO A 319 -6.76 16.05 21.32
N ASN A 320 -5.46 16.32 21.40
CA ASN A 320 -5.00 17.67 21.12
C ASN A 320 -4.86 17.80 19.60
N ALA A 321 -5.96 18.18 18.94
CA ALA A 321 -5.99 18.32 17.49
C ALA A 321 -4.89 19.26 16.98
N LEU A 322 -4.60 20.35 17.71
CA LEU A 322 -3.59 21.33 17.32
C LEU A 322 -2.18 20.74 17.29
N ASP A 323 -1.86 19.81 18.19
CA ASP A 323 -0.53 19.20 18.25
C ASP A 323 -0.31 18.15 17.16
N VAL A 324 -1.36 17.42 16.76
CA VAL A 324 -1.25 16.33 15.77
C VAL A 324 -1.34 16.84 14.33
N LEU A 325 -1.99 17.98 14.10
CA LEU A 325 -2.22 18.54 12.77
C LEU A 325 -0.94 18.70 11.94
N PRO A 326 0.19 19.25 12.46
CA PRO A 326 1.43 19.34 11.69
C PRO A 326 1.92 17.98 11.18
N THR A 327 1.86 16.94 12.02
CA THR A 327 2.24 15.57 11.65
C THR A 327 1.31 15.00 10.59
N LEU A 328 0.00 15.25 10.68
CA LEU A 328 -0.95 14.80 9.66
C LEU A 328 -0.70 15.51 8.33
N VAL A 329 -0.54 16.83 8.33
CA VAL A 329 -0.23 17.62 7.13
C VAL A 329 1.05 17.11 6.47
N GLU A 330 2.07 16.81 7.25
CA GLU A 330 3.29 16.19 6.75
C GLU A 330 2.99 14.83 6.11
N HIS A 331 2.41 13.88 6.85
CA HIS A 331 2.16 12.51 6.37
C HIS A 331 1.23 12.42 5.15
N TYR A 332 0.18 13.23 5.07
CA TYR A 332 -0.69 13.27 3.89
C TYR A 332 0.00 14.00 2.73
N GLY A 333 0.80 15.03 3.02
CA GLY A 333 1.58 15.82 2.07
C GLY A 333 0.76 16.68 1.11
N GLU A 334 -0.57 16.57 1.14
CA GLU A 334 -1.54 17.37 0.39
C GLU A 334 -2.86 17.51 1.16
N PRO A 335 -3.77 18.43 0.77
CA PRO A 335 -5.06 18.60 1.44
C PRO A 335 -5.90 17.31 1.46
N TYR A 336 -6.38 16.94 2.65
CA TYR A 336 -7.22 15.78 2.92
C TYR A 336 -8.41 16.21 3.78
N ALA A 337 -9.63 16.07 3.26
CA ALA A 337 -10.82 16.68 3.87
C ALA A 337 -11.54 15.78 4.89
N ASP A 338 -11.13 14.52 5.02
CA ASP A 338 -11.80 13.58 5.90
C ASP A 338 -11.34 13.75 7.35
N SER A 339 -12.29 14.09 8.22
CA SER A 339 -12.06 14.27 9.65
C SER A 339 -11.63 12.98 10.35
N SER A 340 -11.83 11.82 9.71
CA SER A 340 -11.38 10.50 10.18
C SER A 340 -9.84 10.40 10.30
N ALA A 341 -9.08 11.32 9.71
CA ALA A 341 -7.63 11.39 9.82
C ALA A 341 -7.11 11.37 11.26
N ILE A 342 -7.75 12.17 12.13
CA ILE A 342 -7.36 12.33 13.53
C ILE A 342 -7.60 11.02 14.31
N PRO A 343 -8.82 10.45 14.36
CA PRO A 343 -9.04 9.16 15.00
C PRO A 343 -8.16 8.05 14.41
N THR A 344 -8.03 7.98 13.08
CA THR A 344 -7.19 6.97 12.41
C THR A 344 -5.73 7.03 12.88
N TYR A 345 -5.18 8.24 13.04
CA TYR A 345 -3.83 8.40 13.58
C TYR A 345 -3.71 7.88 15.00
N TYR A 346 -4.64 8.25 15.89
CA TYR A 346 -4.58 7.83 17.29
C TYR A 346 -4.77 6.31 17.44
N VAL A 347 -5.73 5.71 16.74
CA VAL A 347 -5.91 4.25 16.80
C VAL A 347 -4.69 3.52 16.25
N ALA A 348 -4.08 4.00 15.17
CA ALA A 348 -2.86 3.39 14.64
C ALA A 348 -1.67 3.54 15.62
N LYS A 349 -1.53 4.70 16.25
CA LYS A 349 -0.49 4.99 17.25
C LYS A 349 -0.59 4.07 18.47
N GLU A 350 -1.80 3.90 19.02
CA GLU A 350 -2.03 3.00 20.16
C GLU A 350 -1.86 1.53 19.73
N THR A 351 -2.47 1.14 18.61
CA THR A 351 -2.40 -0.24 18.09
C THR A 351 -0.95 -0.69 17.84
N ARG A 352 -0.07 0.21 17.37
CA ARG A 352 1.34 -0.11 17.09
C ARG A 352 2.11 -0.62 18.32
N GLN A 353 1.68 -0.27 19.52
CA GLN A 353 2.27 -0.73 20.79
C GLN A 353 1.98 -2.22 21.05
N HIS A 354 0.95 -2.78 20.40
CA HIS A 354 0.49 -4.16 20.63
C HIS A 354 0.71 -5.08 19.42
N VAL A 355 0.51 -4.57 18.21
CA VAL A 355 0.60 -5.34 16.95
C VAL A 355 1.30 -4.54 15.86
N THR A 356 1.83 -5.25 14.87
CA THR A 356 2.49 -4.62 13.70
C THR A 356 1.54 -4.55 12.50
N VAL A 357 0.57 -5.47 12.43
CA VAL A 357 -0.44 -5.54 11.37
C VAL A 357 -1.83 -5.41 11.96
N ALA A 358 -2.69 -4.61 11.33
CA ALA A 358 -4.10 -4.51 11.66
C ALA A 358 -4.96 -4.61 10.39
N LEU A 359 -6.01 -5.42 10.44
CA LEU A 359 -7.07 -5.43 9.43
C LEU A 359 -8.12 -4.37 9.80
N ASN A 360 -8.80 -3.83 8.79
CA ASN A 360 -9.90 -2.88 8.95
C ASN A 360 -11.05 -3.19 7.98
N GLY A 361 -12.14 -2.44 8.10
CA GLY A 361 -13.36 -2.57 7.28
C GLY A 361 -13.39 -1.72 6.01
N ASP A 362 -12.35 -0.91 5.74
CA ASP A 362 -12.37 0.06 4.64
C ASP A 362 -12.63 -0.60 3.28
N GLY A 363 -13.48 0.02 2.47
CA GLY A 363 -13.91 -0.50 1.17
C GLY A 363 -15.27 -1.21 1.21
N GLY A 364 -15.85 -1.44 2.40
CA GLY A 364 -17.18 -2.06 2.56
C GLY A 364 -18.28 -1.19 1.96
N ASP A 365 -18.41 0.04 2.45
CA ASP A 365 -19.39 1.02 1.95
C ASP A 365 -19.28 1.25 0.44
N GLU A 366 -18.09 1.38 -0.14
CA GLU A 366 -17.91 1.54 -1.59
C GLU A 366 -18.33 0.30 -2.39
N SER A 367 -18.10 -0.90 -1.83
CA SER A 367 -18.40 -2.16 -2.50
C SER A 367 -19.89 -2.51 -2.45
N PHE A 368 -20.57 -2.12 -1.37
CA PHE A 368 -21.97 -2.48 -1.08
C PHE A 368 -22.94 -1.29 -1.13
N ALA A 369 -22.48 -0.11 -1.55
CA ALA A 369 -23.25 1.13 -1.57
C ALA A 369 -23.84 1.47 -0.18
N GLY A 370 -23.00 1.42 0.85
CA GLY A 370 -23.39 1.63 2.25
C GLY A 370 -23.57 3.10 2.66
N TYR A 371 -23.06 4.04 1.86
CA TYR A 371 -23.29 5.47 2.10
C TYR A 371 -24.76 5.85 1.87
N GLU A 372 -25.31 6.70 2.76
CA GLU A 372 -26.70 7.17 2.64
C GLU A 372 -26.94 8.04 1.38
N ARG A 373 -25.87 8.44 0.65
CA ARG A 373 -25.92 9.25 -0.57
C ARG A 373 -24.83 8.89 -1.56
#